data_AF-A0A383UNA7-F1
#
_entry.id   AF-A0A383UNA7-F1
#
_cell.length_a   1.000
_cell.length_b   1.000
_cell.length_c   1.000
_cell.angle_alpha   90.00
_cell.angle_beta   90.00
_cell.angle_gamma   90.00
#
_symmetry.space_group_name_H-M   'P 1'
#
loop_
_entity.id
_entity.type
_entity.pdbx_description
1 polymer ?
#
loop_
_entity_poly.entity_id
_entity_poly.type
_entity_poly.pdbx_seq_one_letter_code
_entity_poly.pdbx_strand_id
1 'polypeptide(L)'
;MKAPNAGSPTQRCSKPHLSISELEGNLKTREKSSASRCKNVKVKNRRKLYLDAHPSYFTSSDLELADPLLYDKCIRKFQTSVEREADGKQKGYSGVLEADLWRSEAKIAKIEKHQEDIATADASDRGYLQIATLDEDENNIETKEEGWDRWLYVMTLRFLDGEDEDFNYKEVDDSDEWDWVERREMEEAWFDAEEPEWLNEDIREEDTGIQDF
;
A
#
# COMPACT_ATOMS: atom_id res chain seq x y z
N MET A 1 -35.21 -34.58 -58.49
CA MET A 1 -35.93 -34.04 -57.33
C MET A 1 -35.51 -34.84 -56.09
N LYS A 2 -34.65 -34.27 -55.25
CA LYS A 2 -34.23 -34.85 -53.95
C LYS A 2 -33.92 -33.68 -53.02
N ALA A 3 -34.52 -33.68 -51.83
CA ALA A 3 -34.63 -32.57 -50.90
C ALA A 3 -33.28 -32.12 -50.29
N PRO A 4 -33.14 -30.85 -49.85
CA PRO A 4 -31.97 -30.39 -49.10
C PRO A 4 -32.04 -30.80 -47.62
N ASN A 5 -30.84 -31.09 -47.11
CA ASN A 5 -30.51 -31.61 -45.80
C ASN A 5 -30.89 -30.64 -44.65
N ALA A 6 -31.48 -31.18 -43.59
CA ALA A 6 -31.96 -30.45 -42.43
C ALA A 6 -30.81 -29.86 -41.60
N GLY A 7 -30.98 -28.61 -41.14
CA GLY A 7 -30.03 -27.89 -40.30
C GLY A 7 -29.85 -28.53 -38.92
N SER A 8 -28.61 -28.54 -38.47
CA SER A 8 -28.19 -28.93 -37.13
C SER A 8 -28.79 -27.98 -36.07
N PRO A 9 -29.19 -28.46 -34.88
CA PRO A 9 -29.74 -27.61 -33.85
C PRO A 9 -28.62 -26.81 -33.17
N THR A 10 -28.81 -25.50 -33.11
CA THR A 10 -28.05 -24.54 -32.30
C THR A 10 -27.96 -25.03 -30.85
N GLN A 11 -26.76 -25.42 -30.40
CA GLN A 11 -26.47 -25.59 -28.97
C GLN A 11 -26.66 -24.23 -28.30
N ARG A 12 -27.81 -24.05 -27.65
CA ARG A 12 -28.00 -22.96 -26.69
C ARG A 12 -26.96 -23.12 -25.59
N CYS A 13 -26.10 -22.13 -25.42
CA CYS A 13 -25.29 -21.98 -24.22
C CYS A 13 -26.25 -21.99 -23.02
N SER A 14 -26.29 -23.11 -22.30
CA SER A 14 -26.98 -23.23 -21.03
C SER A 14 -26.21 -22.36 -20.04
N LYS A 15 -26.76 -21.20 -19.70
CA LYS A 15 -26.28 -20.44 -18.55
C LYS A 15 -26.51 -21.33 -17.32
N PRO A 16 -25.50 -21.54 -16.45
CA PRO A 16 -25.73 -22.28 -15.23
C PRO A 16 -26.83 -21.57 -14.45
N HIS A 17 -27.95 -22.26 -14.24
CA HIS A 17 -29.04 -21.79 -13.40
C HIS A 17 -28.58 -21.97 -11.95
N LEU A 18 -27.82 -20.99 -11.45
CA LEU A 18 -27.45 -20.93 -10.05
C LEU A 18 -28.73 -20.93 -9.21
N SER A 19 -28.80 -21.87 -8.29
CA SER A 19 -29.90 -21.95 -7.32
C SER A 19 -29.93 -20.69 -6.45
N ILE A 20 -31.11 -20.31 -5.96
CA ILE A 20 -31.27 -19.15 -5.07
C ILE A 20 -30.35 -19.27 -3.84
N SER A 21 -30.15 -20.49 -3.33
CA SER A 21 -29.19 -20.82 -2.27
C SER A 21 -27.73 -20.53 -2.61
N GLU A 22 -27.31 -20.73 -3.86
CA GLU A 22 -25.94 -20.41 -4.31
C GLU A 22 -25.75 -18.91 -4.51
N LEU A 23 -26.79 -18.18 -4.93
CA LEU A 23 -26.78 -16.72 -5.02
C LEU A 23 -26.70 -16.09 -3.62
N GLU A 24 -27.47 -16.59 -2.65
CA GLU A 24 -27.41 -16.13 -1.26
C GLU A 24 -26.06 -16.44 -0.60
N GLY A 25 -25.46 -17.60 -0.90
CA GLY A 25 -24.11 -17.94 -0.46
C GLY A 25 -23.06 -16.96 -0.98
N ASN A 26 -23.13 -16.62 -2.28
CA ASN A 26 -22.22 -15.68 -2.93
C ASN A 26 -22.40 -14.23 -2.46
N LEU A 27 -23.62 -13.81 -2.12
CA LEU A 27 -23.85 -12.47 -1.55
C LEU A 27 -23.23 -12.35 -0.16
N LYS A 28 -23.41 -13.34 0.71
CA LYS A 28 -22.83 -13.36 2.06
C LYS A 28 -21.30 -13.38 2.05
N THR A 29 -20.67 -14.10 1.13
CA THR A 29 -19.21 -14.08 0.99
C THR A 29 -18.72 -12.72 0.49
N ARG A 30 -19.45 -12.09 -0.42
CA ARG A 30 -19.11 -10.76 -0.94
C ARG A 30 -19.26 -9.66 0.11
N GLU A 31 -20.31 -9.70 0.92
CA GLU A 31 -20.53 -8.77 2.05
C GLU A 31 -19.45 -8.93 3.14
N LYS A 32 -19.05 -10.16 3.46
CA LYS A 32 -17.92 -10.40 4.37
C LYS A 32 -16.62 -9.86 3.78
N SER A 33 -16.37 -10.09 2.50
CA SER A 33 -15.18 -9.57 1.82
C SER A 33 -15.17 -8.04 1.76
N SER A 34 -16.32 -7.39 1.53
CA SER A 34 -16.41 -5.93 1.52
C SER A 34 -16.23 -5.35 2.91
N ALA A 35 -16.85 -5.95 3.94
CA ALA A 35 -16.66 -5.52 5.32
C ALA A 35 -15.20 -5.66 5.78
N SER A 36 -14.54 -6.77 5.45
CA SER A 36 -13.11 -6.96 5.74
C SER A 36 -12.24 -5.96 4.97
N ARG A 37 -12.58 -5.66 3.72
CA ARG A 37 -11.86 -4.64 2.92
C ARG A 37 -12.02 -3.25 3.54
N CYS A 38 -13.22 -2.86 3.96
CA CYS A 38 -13.45 -1.57 4.63
C CYS A 38 -12.67 -1.46 5.94
N LYS A 39 -12.62 -2.54 6.75
CA LYS A 39 -11.80 -2.58 7.97
C LYS A 39 -10.32 -2.40 7.67
N ASN A 40 -9.79 -3.12 6.67
CA ASN A 40 -8.40 -2.97 6.26
C ASN A 40 -8.08 -1.56 5.75
N VAL A 41 -9.00 -0.92 5.02
CA VAL A 41 -8.83 0.47 4.57
C VAL A 41 -8.78 1.42 5.77
N LYS A 42 -9.66 1.26 6.75
CA LYS A 42 -9.63 2.07 7.99
C LYS A 42 -8.30 1.91 8.73
N VAL A 43 -7.84 0.67 8.92
CA VAL A 43 -6.54 0.38 9.55
C VAL A 43 -5.39 1.07 8.79
N LYS A 44 -5.35 0.95 7.46
CA LYS A 44 -4.33 1.61 6.63
C LYS A 44 -4.40 3.13 6.74
N ASN A 45 -5.59 3.71 6.77
CA ASN A 45 -5.77 5.15 6.94
C ASN A 45 -5.26 5.62 8.32
N ARG A 46 -5.63 4.91 9.40
CA ARG A 46 -5.13 5.20 10.77
C ARG A 46 -3.61 5.15 10.83
N ARG A 47 -3.02 4.07 10.31
CA ARG A 47 -1.56 3.90 10.21
C ARG A 47 -0.87 4.98 9.38
N LYS A 48 -1.48 5.40 8.25
CA LYS A 48 -0.94 6.47 7.41
C LYS A 48 -0.89 7.80 8.16
N LEU A 49 -1.98 8.15 8.86
CA LEU A 49 -2.05 9.38 9.63
C LEU A 49 -1.09 9.38 10.81
N TYR A 50 -0.92 8.23 11.46
CA TYR A 50 0.10 8.06 12.49
C TYR A 50 1.50 8.34 11.94
N LEU A 51 1.85 7.77 10.77
CA LEU A 51 3.16 8.02 10.14
C LEU A 51 3.36 9.49 9.78
N ASP A 52 2.34 10.16 9.27
CA ASP A 52 2.42 11.57 8.90
C ASP A 52 2.62 12.48 10.13
N ALA A 53 2.07 12.09 11.28
CA ALA A 53 2.29 12.75 12.56
C ALA A 53 3.63 12.39 13.23
N HIS A 54 4.23 11.25 12.87
CA HIS A 54 5.47 10.74 13.48
C HIS A 54 6.62 10.59 12.46
N PRO A 55 7.19 11.71 11.94
CA PRO A 55 8.37 11.64 11.08
C PRO A 55 9.60 10.99 11.73
N SER A 56 9.64 10.93 13.07
CA SER A 56 10.72 10.28 13.83
C SER A 56 10.87 8.79 13.52
N TYR A 57 9.80 8.11 13.08
CA TYR A 57 9.85 6.70 12.69
C TYR A 57 10.92 6.44 11.61
N PHE A 58 11.01 7.30 10.59
CA PHE A 58 11.98 7.16 9.50
C PHE A 58 13.43 7.47 9.88
N THR A 59 13.65 8.10 11.04
CA THR A 59 14.98 8.44 11.55
C THR A 59 15.50 7.40 12.54
N SER A 60 14.68 6.41 12.90
CA SER A 60 15.07 5.34 13.82
C SER A 60 16.13 4.41 13.18
N SER A 61 17.12 3.99 13.98
CA SER A 61 18.17 3.08 13.51
C SER A 61 17.64 1.66 13.26
N ASP A 62 16.53 1.30 13.89
CA ASP A 62 15.94 -0.04 13.82
C ASP A 62 15.37 -0.30 12.41
N LEU A 63 14.87 0.75 11.75
CA LEU A 63 14.33 0.67 10.41
C LEU A 63 15.37 0.24 9.37
N GLU A 64 16.65 0.54 9.61
CA GLU A 64 17.77 0.09 8.75
C GLU A 64 17.95 -1.43 8.74
N LEU A 65 17.66 -2.08 9.88
CA LEU A 65 17.86 -3.51 10.06
C LEU A 65 16.74 -4.33 9.42
N ALA A 66 15.55 -3.75 9.30
CA ALA A 66 14.40 -4.45 8.79
C ALA A 66 14.41 -4.64 7.26
N ASP A 67 15.08 -3.79 6.48
CA ASP A 67 15.49 -4.13 5.09
C ASP A 67 16.93 -3.63 4.80
N PRO A 68 17.94 -4.46 5.13
CA PRO A 68 19.34 -4.06 5.02
C PRO A 68 19.80 -3.80 3.57
N LEU A 69 19.19 -4.49 2.58
CA LEU A 69 19.60 -4.37 1.19
C LEU A 69 19.02 -3.10 0.56
N LEU A 70 17.77 -2.77 0.88
CA LEU A 70 17.17 -1.53 0.41
C LEU A 70 17.87 -0.32 1.03
N TYR A 71 18.19 -0.37 2.32
CA TYR A 71 18.92 0.72 2.99
C TYR A 71 20.29 0.98 2.33
N ASP A 72 21.02 -0.09 1.99
CA ASP A 72 22.35 0.03 1.37
C ASP A 72 22.26 0.74 0.00
N LYS A 73 21.24 0.40 -0.79
CA LYS A 73 21.00 0.96 -2.12
C LYS A 73 20.51 2.40 -2.08
N CYS A 74 19.51 2.68 -1.23
CA CYS A 74 18.79 3.95 -1.19
C CYS A 74 19.53 5.02 -0.38
N ILE A 75 20.19 4.65 0.72
CA ILE A 75 20.76 5.60 1.67
C ILE A 75 22.29 5.49 1.65
N ARG A 76 22.84 4.30 1.94
CA ARG A 76 24.28 4.12 2.15
C ARG A 76 25.12 4.43 0.92
N LYS A 77 24.62 4.12 -0.29
CA LYS A 77 25.25 4.47 -1.58
C LYS A 77 25.55 5.97 -1.71
N PHE A 78 24.69 6.84 -1.15
CA PHE A 78 24.80 8.30 -1.25
C PHE A 78 25.37 8.97 0.01
N GLN A 79 25.62 8.21 1.08
CA GLN A 79 26.31 8.73 2.26
C GLN A 79 27.78 9.01 1.96
N THR A 80 28.22 10.22 2.33
CA THR A 80 29.62 10.61 2.25
C THR A 80 30.48 9.86 3.28
N SER A 81 31.79 9.81 3.07
CA SER A 81 32.71 9.17 4.03
C SER A 81 32.64 9.81 5.43
N VAL A 82 32.44 11.13 5.49
CA VAL A 82 32.30 11.88 6.74
C VAL A 82 31.01 11.51 7.48
N GLU A 83 29.89 11.42 6.76
CA GLU A 83 28.61 10.98 7.34
C GLU A 83 28.69 9.54 7.85
N ARG A 84 29.33 8.63 7.11
CA ARG A 84 29.52 7.23 7.54
C ARG A 84 30.38 7.09 8.79
N GLU A 85 31.44 7.89 8.91
CA GLU A 85 32.26 7.88 10.12
C GLU A 85 31.51 8.44 11.34
N ALA A 86 30.66 9.45 11.14
CA ALA A 86 29.81 10.00 12.21
C ALA A 86 28.76 8.96 12.65
N ASP A 87 28.09 8.34 11.69
CA ASP A 87 27.10 7.28 11.92
C ASP A 87 27.74 6.07 12.62
N GLY A 88 28.90 5.61 12.14
CA GLY A 88 29.66 4.52 12.76
C GLY A 88 30.14 4.86 14.18
N LYS A 89 30.44 6.13 14.48
CA LYS A 89 30.75 6.58 15.84
C LYS A 89 29.52 6.60 16.73
N GLN A 90 28.36 7.00 16.19
CA GLN A 90 27.10 7.06 16.93
C GLN A 90 26.59 5.65 17.28
N LYS A 91 26.64 4.72 16.32
CA LYS A 91 26.24 3.31 16.49
C LYS A 91 27.27 2.49 17.28
N GLY A 92 28.53 2.92 17.25
CA GLY A 92 29.65 2.21 17.86
C GLY A 92 30.00 0.92 17.12
N TYR A 93 31.04 0.23 17.59
CA TYR A 93 31.56 -0.98 16.94
C TYR A 93 30.53 -2.12 16.90
N SER A 94 29.74 -2.28 17.97
CA SER A 94 28.71 -3.32 18.06
C SER A 94 27.61 -3.13 17.01
N GLY A 95 27.05 -1.91 16.89
CA GLY A 95 25.98 -1.65 15.92
C GLY A 95 26.46 -1.72 14.47
N VAL A 96 27.70 -1.30 14.19
CA VAL A 96 28.30 -1.47 12.85
C VAL A 96 28.41 -2.95 12.48
N LEU A 97 28.88 -3.79 13.42
CA LEU A 97 29.04 -5.22 13.21
C LEU A 97 27.69 -5.92 13.01
N GLU A 98 26.67 -5.56 13.79
CA GLU A 98 25.31 -6.07 13.65
C GLU A 98 24.75 -5.73 12.27
N ALA A 99 24.83 -4.48 11.85
CA ALA A 99 24.37 -4.08 10.53
C ALA A 99 25.11 -4.80 9.39
N ASP A 100 26.42 -5.08 9.56
CA ASP A 100 27.19 -5.88 8.59
C ASP A 100 26.74 -7.34 8.55
N LEU A 101 26.43 -7.95 9.71
CA LEU A 101 25.91 -9.31 9.80
C LEU A 101 24.58 -9.43 9.05
N TRP A 102 23.60 -8.59 9.37
CA TRP A 102 22.28 -8.57 8.74
C TRP A 102 22.35 -8.31 7.23
N ARG A 103 23.23 -7.39 6.79
CA ARG A 103 23.48 -7.18 5.35
C ARG A 103 24.02 -8.44 4.67
N SER A 104 24.98 -9.12 5.30
CA SER A 104 25.58 -10.31 4.72
C SER A 104 24.58 -11.46 4.62
N GLU A 105 23.75 -11.64 5.66
CA GLU A 105 22.69 -12.64 5.69
C GLU A 105 21.62 -12.36 4.63
N ALA A 106 21.10 -11.13 4.57
CA ALA A 106 20.10 -10.74 3.58
C ALA A 106 20.63 -10.91 2.14
N LYS A 107 21.91 -10.61 1.91
CA LYS A 107 22.55 -10.82 0.61
C LYS A 107 22.63 -12.29 0.24
N ILE A 108 23.01 -13.16 1.18
CA ILE A 108 23.05 -14.61 0.97
C ILE A 108 21.64 -15.14 0.69
N ALA A 109 20.66 -14.77 1.51
CA ALA A 109 19.27 -15.17 1.33
C ALA A 109 18.70 -14.74 -0.04
N LYS A 110 19.03 -13.53 -0.52
CA LYS A 110 18.64 -13.07 -1.86
C LYS A 110 19.28 -13.93 -2.97
N ILE A 111 20.56 -14.30 -2.81
CA ILE A 111 21.25 -15.18 -3.77
C ILE A 111 20.64 -16.58 -3.75
N GLU A 112 20.37 -17.13 -2.57
CA GLU A 112 19.76 -18.46 -2.41
C GLU A 112 18.37 -18.52 -3.03
N LYS A 113 17.48 -17.58 -2.65
CA LYS A 113 16.15 -17.47 -3.25
C LYS A 113 16.21 -17.37 -4.76
N HIS A 114 17.12 -16.56 -5.28
CA HIS A 114 17.30 -16.44 -6.72
C HIS A 114 17.78 -17.75 -7.37
N GLN A 115 18.67 -18.49 -6.73
CA GLN A 115 19.08 -19.81 -7.20
C GLN A 115 17.91 -20.81 -7.19
N GLU A 116 17.05 -20.75 -6.18
CA GLU A 116 15.81 -21.54 -6.11
C GLU A 116 14.84 -21.17 -7.23
N ASP A 117 14.65 -19.87 -7.49
CA ASP A 117 13.79 -19.39 -8.57
C ASP A 117 14.32 -19.87 -9.94
N ILE A 118 15.64 -19.82 -10.19
CA ILE A 118 16.24 -20.39 -11.40
C ILE A 118 16.02 -21.92 -11.47
N ALA A 119 16.19 -22.61 -10.34
CA ALA A 119 16.09 -24.06 -10.28
C ALA A 119 14.65 -24.54 -10.53
N THR A 120 13.67 -23.81 -10.03
CA THR A 120 12.23 -24.08 -10.19
C THR A 120 11.67 -23.59 -11.52
N ALA A 121 12.31 -22.59 -12.15
CA ALA A 121 11.92 -22.09 -13.45
C ALA A 121 12.07 -23.15 -14.56
N ASP A 122 11.13 -23.13 -15.50
CA ASP A 122 11.13 -23.94 -16.71
C ASP A 122 12.30 -23.55 -17.64
N ALA A 123 12.74 -24.48 -18.48
CA ALA A 123 13.90 -24.28 -19.36
C ALA A 123 13.80 -23.05 -20.29
N SER A 124 12.58 -22.63 -20.66
CA SER A 124 12.33 -21.39 -21.43
C SER A 124 12.46 -20.12 -20.61
N ASP A 125 12.15 -20.19 -19.31
CA ASP A 125 12.12 -19.05 -18.40
C ASP A 125 13.48 -18.81 -17.72
N ARG A 126 14.30 -19.87 -17.56
CA ARG A 126 15.67 -19.77 -17.03
C ARG A 126 16.56 -18.78 -17.77
N GLY A 127 16.43 -18.71 -19.10
CA GLY A 127 17.20 -17.76 -19.91
C GLY A 127 16.80 -16.31 -19.69
N TYR A 128 15.52 -16.05 -19.39
CA TYR A 128 15.00 -14.72 -19.08
C TYR A 128 15.33 -14.34 -17.63
N LEU A 129 15.12 -15.24 -16.67
CA LEU A 129 15.46 -15.05 -15.26
C LEU A 129 16.95 -14.77 -15.06
N GLN A 130 17.82 -15.47 -15.80
CA GLN A 130 19.26 -15.22 -15.76
C GLN A 130 19.68 -13.89 -16.42
N ILE A 131 18.88 -13.31 -17.32
CA ILE A 131 19.14 -11.97 -17.89
C ILE A 131 18.55 -10.88 -16.99
N ALA A 132 17.38 -11.10 -16.39
CA ALA A 132 16.76 -10.25 -15.37
C ALA A 132 17.59 -10.17 -14.07
N THR A 133 18.57 -11.07 -13.86
CA THR A 133 19.57 -10.88 -12.79
C THR A 133 20.33 -9.56 -12.88
N LEU A 134 20.40 -9.00 -14.09
CA LEU A 134 20.99 -7.70 -14.38
C LEU A 134 19.91 -6.61 -14.38
N ASP A 135 18.86 -6.73 -13.56
CA ASP A 135 17.82 -5.70 -13.44
C ASP A 135 18.46 -4.37 -13.04
N GLU A 136 18.72 -3.57 -14.07
CA GLU A 136 19.16 -2.18 -14.05
C GLU A 136 18.13 -1.32 -13.30
N ASP A 137 16.87 -1.74 -13.24
CA ASP A 137 15.76 -1.01 -12.60
C ASP A 137 15.81 -0.99 -11.06
N GLU A 138 16.37 -2.02 -10.40
CA GLU A 138 16.52 -2.03 -8.93
C GLU A 138 17.74 -1.20 -8.48
N ASN A 139 18.62 -0.83 -9.42
CA ASN A 139 19.82 -0.03 -9.20
C ASN A 139 19.73 1.39 -9.79
N ASN A 140 18.64 1.72 -10.48
CA ASN A 140 18.37 3.02 -11.10
C ASN A 140 17.90 4.07 -10.08
N ILE A 141 18.64 4.18 -8.98
CA ILE A 141 18.54 5.32 -8.09
C ILE A 141 19.74 6.19 -8.43
N GLU A 142 19.46 7.32 -9.08
CA GLU A 142 20.49 8.23 -9.57
C GLU A 142 20.84 9.29 -8.53
N THR A 143 19.88 9.67 -7.68
CA THR A 143 20.03 10.78 -6.74
C THR A 143 19.77 10.40 -5.28
N LYS A 144 20.36 11.17 -4.35
CA LYS A 144 20.14 11.00 -2.90
C LYS A 144 18.68 11.23 -2.50
N GLU A 145 18.01 12.19 -3.15
CA GLU A 145 16.60 12.52 -2.90
C GLU A 145 15.70 11.37 -3.36
N GLU A 146 15.90 10.86 -4.57
CA GLU A 146 15.16 9.70 -5.08
C GLU A 146 15.38 8.44 -4.22
N GLY A 147 16.62 8.24 -3.74
CA GLY A 147 16.92 7.15 -2.81
C GLY A 147 16.16 7.29 -1.50
N TRP A 148 16.13 8.49 -0.94
CA TRP A 148 15.36 8.78 0.27
C TRP A 148 13.86 8.60 0.06
N ASP A 149 13.31 9.11 -1.05
CA ASP A 149 11.89 8.97 -1.36
C ASP A 149 11.49 7.51 -1.58
N ARG A 150 12.34 6.72 -2.26
CA ARG A 150 12.10 5.29 -2.46
C ARG A 150 12.19 4.52 -1.15
N TRP A 151 13.13 4.87 -0.27
CA TRP A 151 13.21 4.33 1.08
C TRP A 151 11.95 4.63 1.87
N LEU A 152 11.54 5.91 1.95
CA LEU A 152 10.32 6.33 2.62
C LEU A 152 9.11 5.58 2.06
N TYR A 153 8.96 5.52 0.74
CA TYR A 153 7.85 4.84 0.10
C TYR A 153 7.76 3.36 0.50
N VAL A 154 8.84 2.59 0.37
CA VAL A 154 8.81 1.17 0.72
C VAL A 154 8.58 0.99 2.22
N MET A 155 9.23 1.77 3.08
CA MET A 155 9.03 1.68 4.52
C MET A 155 7.60 2.08 4.94
N THR A 156 6.98 3.05 4.25
CA THR A 156 5.57 3.40 4.46
C THR A 156 4.66 2.24 4.09
N LEU A 157 4.86 1.61 2.93
CA LEU A 157 4.05 0.45 2.52
C LEU A 157 4.19 -0.69 3.52
N ARG A 158 5.41 -1.00 3.94
CA ARG A 158 5.69 -2.05 4.93
C ARG A 158 4.96 -1.78 6.24
N PHE A 159 4.99 -0.53 6.72
CA PHE A 159 4.27 -0.14 7.93
C PHE A 159 2.74 -0.23 7.75
N LEU A 160 2.22 0.20 6.60
CA LEU A 160 0.79 0.13 6.29
C LEU A 160 0.29 -1.31 6.23
N ASP A 161 1.09 -2.23 5.68
CA ASP A 161 0.78 -3.65 5.61
C ASP A 161 0.94 -4.37 6.96
N GLY A 162 1.66 -3.77 7.91
CA GLY A 162 1.82 -4.30 9.26
C GLY A 162 2.98 -5.27 9.40
N GLU A 163 3.99 -5.12 8.54
CA GLU A 163 5.16 -6.00 8.47
C GLU A 163 6.30 -5.56 9.41
N ASP A 164 6.13 -4.46 10.16
CA ASP A 164 7.09 -4.06 11.19
C ASP A 164 6.81 -4.79 12.51
N GLU A 165 7.57 -5.86 12.78
CA GLU A 165 7.37 -6.70 13.96
C GLU A 165 7.69 -5.99 15.28
N ASP A 166 8.54 -4.96 15.24
CA ASP A 166 8.96 -4.21 16.43
C ASP A 166 7.93 -3.16 16.85
N PHE A 167 6.97 -2.83 15.99
CA PHE A 167 5.96 -1.82 16.24
C PHE A 167 4.66 -2.39 16.84
N ASN A 168 4.17 -1.77 17.92
CA ASN A 168 2.89 -2.16 18.53
C ASN A 168 1.69 -1.54 17.79
N TYR A 169 1.28 -2.16 16.68
CA TYR A 169 0.16 -1.68 15.87
C TYR A 169 -1.17 -1.53 16.60
N LYS A 170 -1.40 -2.25 17.71
CA LYS A 170 -2.67 -2.17 18.45
C LYS A 170 -2.97 -0.77 18.96
N GLU A 171 -1.93 -0.02 19.35
CA GLU A 171 -2.10 1.36 19.84
C GLU A 171 -2.65 2.30 18.78
N VAL A 172 -2.31 2.05 17.51
CA VAL A 172 -2.75 2.87 16.37
C VAL A 172 -4.04 2.31 15.77
N ASP A 173 -4.11 1.00 15.59
CA ASP A 173 -5.22 0.32 14.93
C ASP A 173 -6.51 0.38 15.73
N ASP A 174 -6.44 0.40 17.08
CA ASP A 174 -7.62 0.50 17.96
C ASP A 174 -7.92 1.95 18.37
N SER A 175 -7.11 2.93 17.94
CA SER A 175 -7.32 4.34 18.28
C SER A 175 -8.25 5.03 17.28
N ASP A 176 -9.35 5.58 17.80
CA ASP A 176 -10.28 6.43 17.04
C ASP A 176 -9.77 7.87 16.87
N GLU A 177 -8.64 8.24 17.48
CA GLU A 177 -8.02 9.57 17.36
C GLU A 177 -7.66 9.87 15.90
N TRP A 178 -7.25 8.84 15.16
CA TRP A 178 -6.83 8.96 13.76
C TRP A 178 -8.00 8.94 12.76
N ASP A 179 -9.25 8.81 13.22
CA ASP A 179 -10.43 8.83 12.34
C ASP A 179 -10.92 10.27 12.04
N TRP A 180 -10.17 11.30 12.45
CA TRP A 180 -10.58 12.68 12.25
C TRP A 180 -10.69 13.06 10.76
N VAL A 181 -9.86 12.47 9.88
CA VAL A 181 -9.96 12.68 8.42
C VAL A 181 -11.25 12.06 7.88
N GLU A 182 -11.55 10.81 8.26
CA GLU A 182 -12.79 10.14 7.84
C GLU A 182 -14.02 10.92 8.33
N ARG A 183 -13.97 11.45 9.56
CA ARG A 183 -15.04 12.30 10.12
C ARG A 183 -15.23 13.59 9.31
N ARG A 184 -14.14 14.26 8.95
CA ARG A 184 -14.17 15.48 8.15
C ARG A 184 -14.71 15.23 6.74
N GLU A 185 -14.28 14.16 6.08
CA GLU A 185 -14.78 13.79 4.75
C GLU A 185 -16.26 13.42 4.78
N MET A 186 -16.72 12.70 5.82
CA MET A 186 -18.15 12.42 6.02
C MET A 186 -18.96 13.69 6.25
N GLU A 187 -18.41 14.65 6.99
CA GLU A 187 -19.02 15.95 7.25
C GLU A 187 -19.10 16.81 5.98
N GLU A 188 -18.02 16.89 5.19
CA GLU A 188 -18.01 17.57 3.90
C GLU A 188 -19.01 16.95 2.92
N ALA A 189 -19.06 15.61 2.83
CA ALA A 189 -20.04 14.92 2.03
C ALA A 189 -21.49 15.15 2.51
N TRP A 190 -21.68 15.35 3.82
CA TRP A 190 -22.98 15.70 4.39
C TRP A 190 -23.37 17.14 4.03
N PHE A 191 -22.43 18.11 4.11
CA PHE A 191 -22.65 19.49 3.68
C PHE A 191 -22.93 19.61 2.18
N ASP A 192 -22.24 18.83 1.34
CA ASP A 192 -22.48 18.81 -0.11
C ASP A 192 -23.86 18.21 -0.47
N ALA A 193 -24.33 17.25 0.33
CA ALA A 193 -25.64 16.62 0.14
C ALA A 193 -26.79 17.46 0.73
N GLU A 194 -26.49 18.37 1.65
CA GLU A 194 -27.46 19.30 2.21
C GLU A 194 -27.63 20.49 1.26
N GLU A 195 -28.74 20.51 0.53
CA GLU A 195 -29.11 21.73 -0.20
C GLU A 195 -29.38 22.84 0.83
N PRO A 196 -28.68 23.99 0.72
CA PRO A 196 -28.83 25.07 1.68
C PRO A 196 -30.31 25.48 1.82
N GLU A 197 -30.84 25.55 3.05
CA GLU A 197 -32.26 25.87 3.33
C GLU A 197 -32.69 27.24 2.74
N TRP A 198 -31.73 28.16 2.55
CA TRP A 198 -31.82 29.48 1.93
C TRP A 198 -31.98 29.44 0.40
N LEU A 199 -31.88 28.26 -0.22
CA LEU A 199 -32.24 28.00 -1.63
C LEU A 199 -33.68 27.47 -1.76
N ASN A 200 -34.25 26.92 -0.68
CA ASN A 200 -35.58 26.29 -0.64
C ASN A 200 -36.66 27.21 -0.07
N GLU A 201 -36.27 28.29 0.60
CA GLU A 201 -37.15 29.42 0.80
C GLU A 201 -37.28 30.13 -0.55
N ASP A 202 -38.42 29.90 -1.23
CA ASP A 202 -38.92 30.81 -2.25
C ASP A 202 -38.51 32.22 -1.83
N ILE A 203 -37.83 32.96 -2.71
CA ILE A 203 -37.67 34.40 -2.58
C ILE A 203 -39.10 34.96 -2.53
N ARG A 204 -39.71 34.95 -1.35
CA ARG A 204 -40.76 35.87 -1.01
C ARG A 204 -40.03 37.19 -1.02
N GLU A 205 -40.30 37.96 -2.07
CA GLU A 205 -40.13 39.40 -2.11
C GLU A 205 -40.94 39.97 -0.93
N GLU A 206 -40.47 39.76 0.30
CA GLU A 206 -40.94 40.47 1.48
C GLU A 206 -40.25 41.83 1.43
N ASP A 207 -40.87 42.69 0.63
CA ASP A 207 -41.06 44.12 0.88
C ASP A 207 -40.15 44.63 2.03
N THR A 208 -38.89 44.91 1.71
CA THR A 208 -37.98 45.59 2.64
C THR A 208 -38.55 47.00 2.82
N GLY A 209 -39.44 47.12 3.80
CA GLY A 209 -40.04 48.36 4.28
C GLY A 209 -38.94 49.29 4.80
N ILE A 210 -38.30 49.99 3.88
CA ILE A 210 -37.57 51.21 4.15
C ILE A 210 -38.65 52.25 4.47
N GLN A 211 -38.98 52.37 5.76
CA GLN A 211 -39.81 53.48 6.24
C GLN A 211 -39.01 54.77 6.11
N ASP A 212 -39.48 55.63 5.21
CA ASP A 212 -39.09 57.03 5.11
C ASP A 212 -39.43 57.71 6.45
N PHE A 213 -38.41 58.14 7.19
CA PHE A 213 -38.51 58.99 8.38
C PHE A 213 -37.56 60.19 8.21
#